data_AF-F2XBP1-F1
#
_entry.id   AF-F2XBP1-F1
#
_cell.length_a   1.000
_cell.length_b   1.000
_cell.length_c   1.000
_cell.angle_alpha   90.00
_cell.angle_beta   90.00
_cell.angle_gamma   90.00
#
_symmetry.space_group_name_H-M   'P 1'
#
loop_
_entity.id
_entity.type
_entity.pdbx_description
1 polymer ?
#
loop_
_entity_poly.entity_id
_entity_poly.type
_entity_poly.pdbx_seq_one_letter_code
_entity_poly.pdbx_strand_id
1 'polypeptide(L)'
;MAAVVQHPHVDTAPVVEHDLPVTSLEQPIHLDFPSTTKGQKQHEHIPRPPNSWILYRQAHSRRIHEESPDLIAKEIAAMWRNESTDVKDHYKTLAAAEAQKHKERYPDYKFRATKRGG
;
A
#
# COMPACT_ATOMS: atom_id res chain seq x y z
N MET A 1 20.70 46.66 65.42
CA MET A 1 20.21 46.94 64.06
C MET A 1 18.91 46.17 63.86
N ALA A 2 17.90 46.81 63.26
CA ALA A 2 16.48 46.44 63.29
C ALA A 2 16.09 45.35 62.27
N ALA A 3 14.93 44.73 62.51
CA ALA A 3 14.23 43.79 61.65
C ALA A 3 13.34 44.51 60.62
N VAL A 4 13.10 43.89 59.45
CA VAL A 4 11.79 43.97 58.77
C VAL A 4 11.58 42.76 57.85
N VAL A 5 10.34 42.29 57.85
CA VAL A 5 9.77 41.14 57.15
C VAL A 5 9.16 41.58 55.82
N GLN A 6 9.24 40.74 54.78
CA GLN A 6 8.26 40.75 53.69
C GLN A 6 8.14 39.35 53.05
N HIS A 7 7.04 38.65 53.35
CA HIS A 7 6.47 37.48 52.63
C HIS A 7 5.65 37.99 51.40
N PRO A 8 5.04 37.20 50.43
CA PRO A 8 4.49 35.81 50.51
C PRO A 8 4.40 34.98 49.17
N HIS A 9 3.73 33.80 49.23
CA HIS A 9 2.94 33.11 48.14
C HIS A 9 3.77 32.30 47.08
N VAL A 10 3.62 31.01 46.76
CA VAL A 10 2.50 30.02 46.67
C VAL A 10 3.06 28.59 46.77
N ASP A 11 2.51 27.72 47.62
CA ASP A 11 1.53 26.65 47.28
C ASP A 11 2.12 25.46 46.50
N THR A 12 2.65 24.45 47.21
CA THR A 12 2.02 23.12 47.34
C THR A 12 1.07 22.71 46.21
N ALA A 13 1.57 22.00 45.19
CA ALA A 13 0.72 21.09 44.43
C ALA A 13 1.57 19.96 43.81
N PRO A 14 1.00 18.75 43.68
CA PRO A 14 1.65 17.53 44.12
C PRO A 14 2.13 16.65 42.95
N VAL A 15 3.00 15.70 43.28
CA VAL A 15 3.07 14.41 42.59
C VAL A 15 1.64 13.88 42.47
N VAL A 16 1.10 13.88 41.26
CA VAL A 16 -0.08 13.11 40.88
C VAL A 16 0.20 12.54 39.50
N GLU A 17 0.43 11.24 39.47
CA GLU A 17 0.18 10.42 38.30
C GLU A 17 -1.28 10.62 37.92
N HIS A 18 -1.52 11.24 36.76
CA HIS A 18 -2.74 11.03 36.02
C HIS A 18 -2.35 10.57 34.62
N ASP A 19 -2.57 9.27 34.40
CA ASP A 19 -2.92 8.66 33.13
C ASP A 19 -3.75 9.64 32.30
N LEU A 20 -3.14 10.19 31.25
CA LEU A 20 -3.85 11.06 30.30
C LEU A 20 -4.37 10.21 29.13
N PRO A 21 -5.60 10.50 28.69
CA PRO A 21 -6.57 9.49 28.29
C PRO A 21 -6.44 9.04 26.83
N VAL A 22 -6.70 7.75 26.61
CA VAL A 22 -7.16 7.23 25.33
C VAL A 22 -8.51 7.90 24.98
N THR A 23 -8.52 8.82 24.03
CA THR A 23 -9.72 9.22 23.27
C THR A 23 -9.20 9.75 21.92
N SER A 24 -9.21 8.92 20.88
CA SER A 24 -10.27 8.93 19.87
C SER A 24 -10.57 10.34 19.32
N LEU A 25 -10.04 10.66 18.14
CA LEU A 25 -10.78 10.95 16.91
C LEU A 25 -9.91 11.75 15.90
N GLU A 26 -9.71 11.12 14.74
CA GLU A 26 -9.82 11.75 13.42
C GLU A 26 -8.77 12.82 13.03
N GLN A 27 -7.58 12.39 12.59
CA GLN A 27 -6.93 13.03 11.44
C GLN A 27 -6.46 11.96 10.44
N PRO A 28 -7.28 11.62 9.42
CA PRO A 28 -6.80 10.79 8.33
C PRO A 28 -5.80 11.59 7.50
N ILE A 29 -4.53 11.20 7.59
CA ILE A 29 -3.50 11.50 6.58
C ILE A 29 -3.98 10.96 5.23
N HIS A 30 -4.76 11.77 4.50
CA HIS A 30 -5.09 11.52 3.11
C HIS A 30 -3.82 11.81 2.31
N LEU A 31 -2.99 10.78 2.20
CA LEU A 31 -1.76 10.79 1.43
C LEU A 31 -2.16 10.92 -0.04
N ASP A 32 -2.18 12.16 -0.53
CA ASP A 32 -2.45 12.52 -1.92
C ASP A 32 -1.32 11.99 -2.80
N PHE A 33 -1.40 10.69 -3.11
CA PHE A 33 -0.64 10.12 -4.21
C PHE A 33 -1.33 10.57 -5.50
N PRO A 34 -0.64 11.24 -6.44
CA PRO A 34 -1.21 11.58 -7.73
C PRO A 34 -1.47 10.28 -8.53
N SER A 35 -2.65 9.71 -8.32
CA SER A 35 -3.16 8.57 -9.06
C SER A 35 -3.50 9.04 -10.46
N THR A 36 -2.54 8.88 -11.37
CA THR A 36 -2.73 9.12 -12.81
C THR A 36 -3.74 8.10 -13.34
N THR A 37 -5.03 8.43 -13.22
CA THR A 37 -6.15 7.61 -13.68
C THR A 37 -6.69 8.19 -14.97
N LYS A 38 -6.36 7.55 -16.10
CA LYS A 38 -7.15 7.70 -17.33
C LYS A 38 -8.52 7.09 -17.06
N GLY A 39 -9.53 7.95 -16.94
CA GLY A 39 -10.90 7.57 -16.59
C GLY A 39 -11.59 6.74 -17.66
N GLN A 40 -12.48 5.85 -17.21
CA GLN A 40 -13.67 5.39 -17.95
C GLN A 40 -14.57 4.55 -17.03
N LYS A 41 -15.78 5.09 -16.76
CA LYS A 41 -17.00 4.45 -16.23
C LYS A 41 -16.81 3.35 -15.16
N GLN A 42 -16.95 3.77 -13.91
CA GLN A 42 -17.08 2.91 -12.72
C GLN A 42 -18.38 2.09 -12.79
N HIS A 43 -18.38 1.00 -13.54
CA HIS A 43 -19.05 -0.19 -13.03
C HIS A 43 -18.06 -0.82 -12.04
N GLU A 44 -18.56 -1.26 -10.89
CA GLU A 44 -17.83 -1.96 -9.82
C GLU A 44 -17.24 -3.29 -10.34
N HIS A 45 -16.25 -3.18 -11.22
CA HIS A 45 -15.54 -4.29 -11.83
C HIS A 45 -14.37 -4.64 -10.93
N ILE A 46 -14.54 -5.70 -10.15
CA ILE A 46 -13.43 -6.28 -9.38
C ILE A 46 -12.38 -6.78 -10.38
N PRO A 47 -11.16 -6.22 -10.39
CA PRO A 47 -10.11 -6.65 -11.29
C PRO A 47 -9.61 -8.04 -10.90
N ARG A 48 -9.00 -8.74 -11.86
CA ARG A 48 -8.42 -10.06 -11.61
C ARG A 48 -7.25 -9.94 -10.61
N PRO A 49 -7.07 -10.92 -9.71
CA PRO A 49 -5.84 -10.99 -8.93
C PRO A 49 -4.63 -11.14 -9.87
N PRO A 50 -3.52 -10.45 -9.61
CA PRO A 50 -2.31 -10.52 -10.42
C PRO A 50 -1.68 -11.92 -10.30
N ASN A 51 -1.19 -12.46 -11.42
CA ASN A 51 -0.38 -13.68 -11.41
C ASN A 51 1.11 -13.34 -11.15
N SER A 52 1.96 -14.37 -11.07
CA SER A 52 3.39 -14.21 -10.77
C SER A 52 4.13 -13.32 -11.78
N TRP A 53 3.84 -13.46 -13.08
CA TRP A 53 4.39 -12.59 -14.11
C TRP A 53 3.96 -11.14 -13.88
N ILE A 54 2.68 -10.89 -13.55
CA ILE A 54 2.14 -9.53 -13.42
C ILE A 54 2.85 -8.81 -12.27
N LEU A 55 3.04 -9.50 -11.15
CA LEU A 55 3.80 -8.99 -10.01
C LEU A 55 5.26 -8.70 -10.38
N TYR A 56 5.93 -9.64 -11.06
CA TYR A 56 7.31 -9.47 -11.51
C TYR A 56 7.46 -8.25 -12.42
N ARG A 57 6.59 -8.12 -13.42
CA ARG A 57 6.65 -7.01 -14.35
C ARG A 57 6.31 -5.68 -13.71
N GLN A 58 5.39 -5.63 -12.76
CA GLN A 58 5.13 -4.41 -11.99
C GLN A 58 6.39 -3.93 -11.27
N ALA A 59 7.11 -4.84 -10.60
CA ALA A 59 8.35 -4.52 -9.90
C ALA A 59 9.47 -4.01 -10.84
N HIS A 60 9.61 -4.60 -12.02
CA HIS A 60 10.69 -4.26 -12.96
C HIS A 60 10.32 -3.14 -13.94
N SER A 61 9.03 -2.85 -14.13
CA SER A 61 8.57 -1.88 -15.13
C SER A 61 9.13 -0.48 -14.93
N ARG A 62 9.29 -0.04 -13.68
CA ARG A 62 9.85 1.28 -13.37
C ARG A 62 11.28 1.41 -13.87
N ARG A 63 12.11 0.40 -13.58
CA ARG A 63 13.51 0.36 -14.01
C ARG A 63 13.63 0.33 -15.54
N ILE A 64 12.88 -0.54 -16.20
CA ILE A 64 12.96 -0.67 -17.65
C ILE A 64 12.34 0.54 -18.37
N HIS A 65 11.40 1.25 -17.76
CA HIS A 65 10.89 2.51 -18.31
C HIS A 65 12.02 3.53 -18.48
N GLU A 66 12.92 3.63 -17.50
CA GLU A 66 14.05 4.56 -17.53
C GLU A 66 15.05 4.18 -18.64
N GLU A 67 15.23 2.89 -18.92
CA GLU A 67 16.19 2.39 -19.92
C GLU A 67 15.60 2.31 -21.34
N SER A 68 14.34 1.92 -21.48
CA SER A 68 13.70 1.60 -22.76
C SER A 68 12.16 1.70 -22.65
N PRO A 69 11.59 2.92 -22.72
CA PRO A 69 10.17 3.14 -22.53
C PRO A 69 9.29 2.44 -23.58
N ASP A 70 9.80 2.22 -24.80
CA ASP A 70 9.03 1.62 -25.91
C ASP A 70 8.92 0.10 -25.83
N LEU A 71 9.88 -0.58 -25.17
CA LEU A 71 10.03 -2.04 -25.22
C LEU A 71 9.94 -2.73 -23.85
N ILE A 72 9.37 -2.04 -22.85
CA ILE A 72 9.27 -2.53 -21.45
C ILE A 72 8.76 -3.97 -21.35
N ALA A 73 7.65 -4.28 -22.03
CA ALA A 73 7.06 -5.61 -21.95
C ALA A 73 7.94 -6.70 -22.59
N LYS A 74 8.62 -6.37 -23.68
CA LYS A 74 9.49 -7.30 -24.41
C LYS A 74 10.74 -7.62 -23.60
N GLU A 75 11.37 -6.60 -23.02
CA GLU A 75 12.58 -6.75 -22.21
C GLU A 75 12.30 -7.57 -20.95
N ILE A 76 11.25 -7.22 -20.20
CA ILE A 76 10.87 -7.95 -18.98
C ILE A 76 10.50 -9.40 -19.30
N ALA A 77 9.90 -9.67 -20.47
CA ALA A 77 9.63 -11.04 -20.88
C ALA A 77 10.92 -11.83 -21.20
N ALA A 78 11.98 -11.17 -21.66
CA ALA A 78 13.30 -11.80 -21.82
C ALA A 78 13.93 -12.06 -20.45
N MET A 79 13.93 -11.06 -19.55
CA MET A 79 14.42 -11.19 -18.18
C MET A 79 13.72 -12.35 -17.44
N TRP A 80 12.39 -12.40 -17.46
CA TRP A 80 11.63 -13.46 -16.80
C TRP A 80 11.96 -14.86 -17.32
N ARG A 81 12.26 -15.01 -18.61
CA ARG A 81 12.67 -16.33 -19.16
C ARG A 81 14.02 -16.74 -18.58
N ASN A 82 14.97 -15.81 -18.53
CA ASN A 82 16.32 -16.03 -18.02
C ASN A 82 16.42 -16.05 -16.48
N GLU A 83 15.38 -15.59 -15.79
CA GLU A 83 15.37 -15.48 -14.33
C GLU A 83 15.46 -16.84 -13.64
N SER A 84 16.12 -16.85 -12.48
CA SER A 84 16.29 -18.01 -11.62
C SER A 84 14.95 -18.62 -11.18
N THR A 85 14.92 -19.95 -11.01
CA THR A 85 13.74 -20.67 -10.52
C THR A 85 13.31 -20.21 -9.14
N ASP A 86 14.25 -19.85 -8.27
CA ASP A 86 13.98 -19.29 -6.93
C ASP A 86 13.12 -18.03 -6.99
N VAL A 87 13.51 -17.07 -7.82
CA VAL A 87 12.75 -15.83 -8.03
C VAL A 87 11.36 -16.15 -8.60
N LYS A 88 11.29 -17.06 -9.58
CA LYS A 88 10.00 -17.49 -10.15
C LYS A 88 9.08 -18.11 -9.10
N ASP A 89 9.63 -18.91 -8.20
CA ASP A 89 8.89 -19.53 -7.10
C ASP A 89 8.45 -18.50 -6.05
N HIS A 90 9.31 -17.54 -5.73
CA HIS A 90 8.96 -16.41 -4.87
C HIS A 90 7.72 -15.66 -5.40
N TYR A 91 7.72 -15.26 -6.67
CA TYR A 91 6.56 -14.59 -7.28
C TYR A 91 5.34 -15.51 -7.43
N LYS A 92 5.54 -16.82 -7.57
CA LYS A 92 4.45 -17.81 -7.58
C LYS A 92 3.77 -17.87 -6.20
N THR A 93 4.55 -17.86 -5.13
CA THR A 93 4.06 -17.83 -3.75
C THR A 93 3.30 -16.53 -3.48
N LEU A 94 3.83 -15.38 -3.90
CA LEU A 94 3.13 -14.09 -3.80
C LEU A 94 1.81 -14.07 -4.56
N ALA A 95 1.79 -14.59 -5.79
CA ALA A 95 0.57 -14.67 -6.59
C ALA A 95 -0.48 -15.59 -5.95
N ALA A 96 -0.06 -16.69 -5.32
CA ALA A 96 -0.96 -17.56 -4.58
C ALA A 96 -1.56 -16.85 -3.36
N ALA A 97 -0.75 -16.09 -2.61
CA ALA A 97 -1.22 -15.30 -1.48
C ALA A 97 -2.23 -14.22 -1.90
N GLU A 98 -1.96 -13.50 -3.00
CA GLU A 98 -2.88 -12.47 -3.51
C GLU A 98 -4.18 -13.09 -4.05
N ALA A 99 -4.10 -14.27 -4.71
CA ALA A 99 -5.28 -15.01 -5.14
C ALA A 99 -6.14 -15.47 -3.94
N GLN A 100 -5.51 -15.90 -2.85
CA GLN A 100 -6.20 -16.29 -1.63
C GLN A 100 -6.88 -15.08 -0.98
N LYS A 101 -6.14 -13.99 -0.78
CA LYS A 101 -6.67 -12.73 -0.23
C LYS A 101 -7.83 -12.18 -1.07
N HIS A 102 -7.72 -12.28 -2.39
CA HIS A 102 -8.79 -11.88 -3.30
C HIS A 102 -10.02 -12.78 -3.14
N LYS A 103 -9.85 -14.08 -2.98
CA LYS A 103 -10.94 -15.03 -2.74
C LYS A 103 -11.64 -14.77 -1.41
N GLU A 104 -10.88 -14.43 -0.37
CA GLU A 104 -11.43 -14.06 0.95
C GLU A 104 -12.20 -12.74 0.90
N ARG A 105 -11.65 -11.75 0.19
CA ARG A 105 -12.28 -10.43 0.03
C ARG A 105 -13.52 -10.47 -0.88
N TYR A 106 -13.49 -11.30 -1.91
CA TYR A 106 -14.54 -11.40 -2.92
C TYR A 106 -14.94 -12.87 -3.13
N PRO A 107 -15.70 -13.46 -2.18
CA PRO A 107 -16.14 -14.85 -2.28
C PRO A 107 -17.03 -15.10 -3.51
N ASP A 108 -17.83 -14.12 -3.92
CA ASP A 108 -18.69 -14.17 -5.11
C ASP A 108 -17.98 -13.82 -6.43
N TYR A 109 -16.67 -13.57 -6.39
CA TYR A 109 -15.93 -13.19 -7.59
C TYR A 109 -15.90 -14.33 -8.61
N LYS A 110 -16.37 -14.04 -9.83
CA LYS A 110 -16.31 -14.95 -10.96
C LYS A 110 -15.76 -14.25 -12.20
N PHE A 111 -14.68 -14.80 -12.74
CA PHE A 111 -14.11 -14.31 -13.98
C PHE A 111 -15.08 -14.55 -15.15
N ARG A 112 -15.48 -13.47 -15.82
CA ARG A 112 -16.27 -13.50 -17.05
C ARG A 112 -15.41 -12.97 -18.19
N ALA A 113 -14.96 -13.86 -19.07
CA ALA A 113 -14.27 -13.47 -20.29
C ALA A 113 -15.28 -12.82 -21.24
N THR A 114 -15.22 -11.49 -21.39
CA THR A 114 -15.99 -10.80 -22.42
C THR A 114 -15.30 -11.06 -23.77
N LYS A 115 -15.96 -11.80 -24.66
CA LYS A 115 -15.56 -11.81 -26.07
C LYS A 115 -15.80 -10.41 -26.62
N ARG A 116 -14.75 -9.64 -26.89
CA ARG A 116 -14.88 -8.51 -27.80
C ARG A 116 -15.09 -9.12 -29.18
N GLY A 117 -16.24 -8.83 -29.79
CA GLY A 117 -16.59 -9.31 -31.13
C GLY A 117 -15.47 -8.98 -32.11
N GLY A 118 -15.12 -9.95 -32.96
CA GLY A 118 -14.09 -9.83 -33.98
C GLY A 118 -14.46 -8.88 -35.10
#